data_AF-A0A6G3BA50-F1
#
_entry.id   AF-A0A6G3BA50-F1
#
_cell.length_a   1.000
_cell.length_b   1.000
_cell.length_c   1.000
_cell.angle_alpha   90.00
_cell.angle_beta   90.00
_cell.angle_gamma   90.00
#
_symmetry.space_group_name_H-M   'P 1'
#
loop_
_entity.id
_entity.type
_entity.pdbx_description
1 polymer ?
#
loop_
_entity_poly.entity_id
_entity_poly.type
_entity_poly.pdbx_seq_one_letter_code
_entity_poly.pdbx_strand_id
1 'polypeptide(L)'
;MKDVHELLGRAADDAGTPALSTGTVYARAARIRRRRRALVSAAALTVVAAGALTVARAGEQGDTAHSSVATTPRPSGSPETSAAPAPALTKAERLAALLPPDVGEIEEVLLLALTKGIPPEQAKETHLGPLDGQYAFREDGGVGYLVLSYEDREAVTAKEGRPADPDVDLCPEPGQETSRTECVREALPDGRVLTLWKSAMPFRGGDEVRWGPELTGQLVQRDGSQLLVRSSTGFESTGTQGPLLDEPPVSREQLKALLTGPEVLPEKP
;
A
#
# COMPACT_ATOMS: atom_id res chain seq x y z
N MET A 1 -28.52 49.56 7.74
CA MET A 1 -27.69 48.42 7.31
C MET A 1 -26.59 48.27 8.33
N LYS A 2 -26.51 47.14 9.05
CA LYS A 2 -25.45 46.92 10.03
C LYS A 2 -24.16 46.56 9.28
N ASP A 3 -23.06 47.19 9.67
CA ASP A 3 -21.76 47.05 9.04
C ASP A 3 -21.25 45.61 9.22
N VAL A 4 -20.79 44.98 8.14
CA VAL A 4 -20.29 43.60 8.14
C VAL A 4 -19.11 43.45 9.11
N HIS A 5 -18.35 44.52 9.32
CA HIS A 5 -17.28 44.57 10.31
C HIS A 5 -17.78 44.45 11.75
N GLU A 6 -18.96 44.99 12.07
CA GLU A 6 -19.55 44.89 13.40
C GLU A 6 -20.05 43.46 13.70
N LEU A 7 -20.56 42.77 12.66
CA LEU A 7 -20.99 41.38 12.77
C LEU A 7 -19.80 40.42 12.92
N LEU A 8 -18.70 40.65 12.20
CA LEU A 8 -17.47 39.87 12.34
C LEU A 8 -16.78 40.11 13.69
N GLY A 9 -16.82 41.34 14.21
CA GLY A 9 -16.31 41.66 15.54
C GLY A 9 -17.02 40.88 16.65
N ARG A 10 -18.35 40.84 16.62
CA ARG A 10 -19.14 40.04 17.59
C ARG A 10 -18.90 38.54 17.48
N ALA A 11 -18.77 38.01 16.26
CA ALA A 11 -18.52 36.58 16.06
C ALA A 11 -17.14 36.14 16.58
N ALA A 12 -16.14 37.03 16.54
CA ALA A 12 -14.81 36.77 17.09
C ALA A 12 -14.79 36.80 18.63
N ASP A 13 -15.58 37.69 19.24
CA ASP A 13 -15.69 37.78 20.70
C ASP A 13 -16.42 36.56 21.31
N ASP A 14 -17.41 36.00 20.62
CA ASP A 14 -18.15 34.79 21.04
C ASP A 14 -17.35 33.48 20.84
N ALA A 15 -16.30 33.48 20.01
CA ALA A 15 -15.55 32.27 19.68
C ALA A 15 -14.63 31.77 20.81
N GLY A 16 -14.35 32.61 21.81
CA GLY A 16 -13.47 32.28 22.94
C GLY A 16 -12.02 32.01 22.53
N THR A 17 -11.08 32.21 23.45
CA THR A 17 -9.68 31.82 23.22
C THR A 17 -9.51 30.31 23.35
N PRO A 18 -8.84 29.63 22.41
CA PRO A 18 -8.61 28.19 22.49
C PRO A 18 -7.83 27.85 23.77
N ALA A 19 -8.34 26.88 24.53
CA ALA A 19 -7.81 26.47 25.83
C ALA A 19 -6.42 25.79 25.79
N LEU A 20 -5.77 25.76 24.63
CA LEU A 20 -4.46 25.12 24.45
C LEU A 20 -3.54 26.06 23.69
N SER A 21 -2.51 26.57 24.39
CA SER A 21 -1.49 27.41 23.77
C SER A 21 -0.64 26.58 22.81
N THR A 22 -0.36 27.15 21.63
CA THR A 22 0.48 26.57 20.57
C THR A 22 1.85 26.09 21.09
N GLY A 23 2.36 26.69 22.17
CA GLY A 23 3.59 26.28 22.84
C GLY A 23 3.58 24.84 23.38
N THR A 24 2.41 24.31 23.77
CA THR A 24 2.30 22.94 24.30
C THR A 24 2.45 21.86 23.21
N VAL A 25 2.00 22.17 21.98
CA VAL A 25 2.14 21.29 20.81
C VAL A 25 3.61 21.22 20.36
N TYR A 26 4.29 22.37 20.29
CA TYR A 26 5.72 22.41 19.96
C TYR A 26 6.61 21.79 21.05
N ALA A 27 6.24 21.93 22.33
CA ALA A 27 6.98 21.29 23.43
C ALA A 27 6.90 19.76 23.40
N ARG A 28 5.75 19.18 22.99
CA ARG A 28 5.59 17.73 22.82
C ARG A 28 6.41 17.20 21.65
N ALA A 29 6.48 17.93 20.54
CA ALA A 29 7.33 17.60 19.40
C ALA A 29 8.84 17.66 19.71
N ALA A 30 9.27 18.65 20.50
CA ALA A 30 10.67 18.77 20.92
C ALA A 30 11.11 17.64 21.87
N ARG A 31 10.22 17.16 22.74
CA ARG A 31 10.51 16.07 23.70
C ARG A 31 10.71 14.71 23.00
N ILE A 32 10.01 14.45 21.90
CA ILE A 32 10.17 13.24 21.07
C ILE A 32 11.52 13.25 20.33
N ARG A 33 11.94 14.40 19.77
CA ARG A 33 13.27 14.52 19.11
C ARG A 33 14.43 14.34 20.09
N ARG A 34 14.32 14.82 21.33
CA ARG A 34 15.37 14.62 22.35
C ARG A 34 15.49 13.14 22.78
N ARG A 35 14.38 12.40 22.89
CA ARG A 35 14.42 10.96 23.19
C ARG A 35 15.06 10.13 22.07
N ARG A 36 14.83 10.48 20.80
CA ARG A 36 15.49 9.82 19.66
C ARG A 36 17.01 10.06 19.62
N ARG A 37 17.49 11.26 19.95
CA ARG A 37 18.93 11.55 19.98
C ARG A 37 19.69 10.86 21.14
N ALA A 38 19.02 10.60 22.25
CA ALA A 38 19.62 9.88 23.37
C ALA A 38 19.83 8.36 23.09
N LEU A 39 18.95 7.74 22.29
CA LEU A 39 19.07 6.33 21.91
C LEU A 39 20.15 6.06 20.85
N VAL A 40 20.41 7.02 19.96
CA VAL A 40 21.41 6.87 18.88
C VAL A 40 22.86 7.04 19.39
N SER A 41 23.05 7.58 20.60
CA SER A 41 24.39 7.83 21.14
C SER A 41 24.95 6.70 22.02
N ALA A 42 24.19 5.61 22.23
CA ALA A 42 24.60 4.49 23.09
C ALA A 42 25.02 3.22 22.33
N ALA A 43 24.90 3.19 21.00
CA ALA A 43 25.21 2.02 20.17
C ALA A 43 26.54 2.16 19.38
N ALA A 44 27.42 3.04 19.81
CA ALA A 44 28.76 3.19 19.24
C ALA A 44 29.79 3.00 20.34
N LEU A 45 30.10 1.74 20.67
CA LEU A 45 31.37 1.28 21.27
C LEU A 45 31.34 -0.26 21.40
N THR A 46 32.45 -0.89 21.01
CA THR A 46 32.79 -2.34 21.04
C THR A 46 32.20 -3.15 19.86
N VAL A 47 32.97 -3.80 18.97
CA VAL A 47 34.12 -4.70 19.17
C VAL A 47 35.10 -4.63 17.98
N VAL A 48 36.41 -4.69 18.30
CA VAL A 48 37.53 -4.83 17.36
C VAL A 48 38.18 -6.22 17.54
N ALA A 49 38.68 -6.77 16.43
CA ALA A 49 39.62 -7.91 16.25
C ALA A 49 39.03 -9.32 16.43
N ALA A 50 39.36 -10.39 15.67
CA ALA A 50 40.31 -10.72 14.60
C ALA A 50 39.73 -11.99 13.88
N GLY A 51 40.11 -12.50 12.70
CA GLY A 51 41.18 -12.29 11.75
C GLY A 51 41.17 -13.45 10.72
N ALA A 52 41.94 -13.28 9.64
CA ALA A 52 42.50 -14.27 8.69
C ALA A 52 41.63 -14.90 7.56
N LEU A 53 41.86 -14.34 6.36
CA LEU A 53 42.30 -14.99 5.10
C LEU A 53 41.48 -16.13 4.46
N THR A 54 40.90 -15.84 3.28
CA THR A 54 41.36 -16.36 1.98
C THR A 54 41.01 -15.38 0.85
N VAL A 55 41.86 -15.31 -0.17
CA VAL A 55 41.81 -14.38 -1.31
C VAL A 55 41.32 -15.09 -2.58
N ALA A 56 40.52 -14.34 -3.35
CA ALA A 56 40.24 -14.40 -4.80
C ALA A 56 39.26 -15.47 -5.35
N ARG A 57 38.15 -14.97 -5.93
CA ARG A 57 37.95 -15.00 -7.39
C ARG A 57 36.97 -13.93 -7.86
N ALA A 58 37.33 -13.25 -8.94
CA ALA A 58 36.53 -12.28 -9.68
C ALA A 58 35.31 -12.92 -10.37
N GLY A 59 34.24 -12.15 -10.51
CA GLY A 59 33.04 -12.51 -11.26
C GLY A 59 31.96 -11.44 -11.11
N GLU A 60 31.99 -10.48 -12.02
CA GLU A 60 30.96 -9.48 -12.29
C GLU A 60 29.61 -10.17 -12.61
N GLN A 61 28.57 -9.92 -11.82
CA GLN A 61 27.17 -9.91 -12.28
C GLN A 61 26.36 -9.21 -11.18
N GLY A 62 25.77 -8.07 -11.49
CA GLY A 62 24.94 -7.31 -10.55
C GLY A 62 23.66 -8.07 -10.26
N ASP A 63 23.58 -8.70 -9.09
CA ASP A 63 22.32 -9.15 -8.52
C ASP A 63 21.58 -7.94 -7.94
N THR A 64 20.60 -7.42 -8.67
CA THR A 64 19.50 -6.68 -8.05
C THR A 64 18.80 -7.63 -7.08
N ALA A 65 18.83 -7.30 -5.79
CA ALA A 65 18.27 -8.15 -4.75
C ALA A 65 16.78 -8.41 -4.97
N HIS A 66 16.45 -9.60 -5.49
CA HIS A 66 15.08 -10.11 -5.60
C HIS A 66 14.64 -10.62 -4.24
N SER A 67 13.94 -9.79 -3.46
CA SER A 67 13.31 -10.21 -2.21
C SER A 67 11.99 -10.94 -2.51
N SER A 68 12.10 -12.18 -3.00
CA SER A 68 10.98 -13.09 -3.21
C SER A 68 10.63 -13.81 -1.90
N VAL A 69 9.34 -13.98 -1.59
CA VAL A 69 8.88 -14.71 -0.40
C VAL A 69 8.33 -16.08 -0.82
N ALA A 70 9.17 -16.92 -1.43
CA ALA A 70 8.82 -18.32 -1.66
C ALA A 70 9.04 -19.14 -0.37
N THR A 71 7.97 -19.75 0.15
CA THR A 71 8.08 -20.71 1.27
C THR A 71 8.74 -21.98 0.76
N THR A 72 9.95 -22.30 1.23
CA THR A 72 10.68 -23.50 0.82
C THR A 72 10.06 -24.77 1.44
N PRO A 73 9.64 -25.79 0.66
CA PRO A 73 9.30 -27.09 1.22
C PRO A 73 10.59 -27.84 1.54
N ARG A 74 10.76 -28.22 2.81
CA ARG A 74 11.86 -29.09 3.26
C ARG A 74 11.60 -30.52 2.77
N PRO A 75 12.49 -31.14 1.96
CA PRO A 75 12.32 -32.54 1.57
C PRO A 75 13.01 -33.45 2.59
N SER A 76 12.29 -34.44 3.11
CA SER A 76 12.90 -35.64 3.72
C SER A 76 11.92 -36.82 3.67
N GLY A 77 12.22 -37.78 2.80
CA GLY A 77 11.95 -39.21 3.03
C GLY A 77 10.71 -39.85 2.38
N SER A 78 10.92 -40.43 1.19
CA SER A 78 10.49 -41.74 0.64
C SER A 78 9.04 -42.29 0.76
N PRO A 79 8.61 -43.16 -0.18
CA PRO A 79 7.27 -43.12 -0.75
C PRO A 79 6.33 -44.20 -0.21
N GLU A 80 5.14 -43.80 0.24
CA GLU A 80 3.97 -44.68 0.21
C GLU A 80 2.73 -43.89 -0.21
N THR A 81 1.99 -44.51 -1.10
CA THR A 81 0.83 -44.02 -1.82
C THR A 81 -0.24 -43.45 -0.90
N SER A 82 -0.32 -42.13 -0.86
CA SER A 82 -1.56 -41.38 -0.70
C SER A 82 -1.41 -40.18 -1.61
N ALA A 83 -2.36 -39.99 -2.52
CA ALA A 83 -2.44 -38.74 -3.27
C ALA A 83 -2.51 -37.62 -2.23
N ALA A 84 -1.37 -36.94 -2.04
CA ALA A 84 -1.33 -35.76 -1.21
C ALA A 84 -2.40 -34.80 -1.75
N PRO A 85 -3.17 -34.12 -0.88
CA PRO A 85 -4.00 -33.02 -1.33
C PRO A 85 -3.13 -32.12 -2.21
N ALA A 86 -3.63 -31.74 -3.39
CA ALA A 86 -2.92 -30.78 -4.23
C ALA A 86 -2.50 -29.59 -3.34
N PRO A 87 -1.24 -29.12 -3.44
CA PRO A 87 -0.79 -27.99 -2.64
C PRO A 87 -1.77 -26.83 -2.86
N ALA A 88 -2.22 -26.22 -1.77
CA ALA A 88 -3.10 -25.07 -1.85
C ALA A 88 -2.40 -23.97 -2.65
N LEU A 89 -3.10 -23.39 -3.63
CA LEU A 89 -2.57 -22.32 -4.45
C LEU A 89 -2.09 -21.16 -3.56
N THR A 90 -0.93 -20.61 -3.90
CA THR A 90 -0.40 -19.37 -3.33
C THR A 90 -1.33 -18.20 -3.63
N LYS A 91 -1.19 -17.09 -2.89
CA LYS A 91 -2.00 -15.87 -3.16
C LYS A 91 -1.79 -15.36 -4.57
N ALA A 92 -0.56 -15.33 -5.06
CA ALA A 92 -0.23 -14.91 -6.42
C ALA A 92 -0.90 -15.82 -7.48
N GLU A 93 -0.88 -17.14 -7.30
CA GLU A 93 -1.56 -18.08 -8.20
C GLU A 93 -3.09 -17.91 -8.17
N ARG A 94 -3.66 -17.67 -6.99
CA ARG A 94 -5.10 -17.38 -6.85
C ARG A 94 -5.48 -16.07 -7.52
N LEU A 95 -4.67 -15.01 -7.37
CA LEU A 95 -4.87 -13.75 -8.06
C LEU A 95 -4.76 -13.92 -9.58
N ALA A 96 -3.75 -14.66 -10.05
CA ALA A 96 -3.56 -14.96 -11.48
C ALA A 96 -4.78 -15.66 -12.08
N ALA A 97 -5.41 -16.58 -11.34
CA ALA A 97 -6.61 -17.27 -11.80
C ALA A 97 -7.84 -16.36 -11.96
N LEU A 98 -7.84 -15.16 -11.36
CA LEU A 98 -8.92 -14.17 -11.48
C LEU A 98 -8.64 -13.13 -12.57
N LEU A 99 -7.43 -13.10 -13.12
CA LEU A 99 -7.02 -12.14 -14.12
C LEU A 99 -6.87 -12.81 -15.49
N PRO A 100 -7.07 -12.04 -16.58
CA PRO A 100 -6.74 -12.50 -17.92
C PRO A 100 -5.25 -12.89 -18.05
N PRO A 101 -4.90 -13.84 -18.93
CA PRO A 101 -3.54 -14.39 -19.03
C PRO A 101 -2.49 -13.42 -19.58
N ASP A 102 -2.92 -12.27 -20.12
CA ASP A 102 -2.09 -11.24 -20.74
C ASP A 102 -1.52 -10.22 -19.73
N VAL A 103 -1.84 -10.31 -18.44
CA VAL A 103 -1.30 -9.38 -17.41
C VAL A 103 0.16 -9.65 -17.03
N GLY A 104 0.80 -10.67 -17.62
CA GLY A 104 2.19 -11.03 -17.33
C GLY A 104 2.38 -11.93 -16.10
N GLU A 105 3.64 -12.08 -15.67
CA GLU A 105 3.99 -12.90 -14.50
C GLU A 105 3.66 -12.16 -13.19
N ILE A 106 3.05 -12.88 -12.24
CA ILE A 106 2.62 -12.32 -10.95
C ILE A 106 3.44 -12.92 -9.80
N GLU A 107 4.05 -12.06 -8.99
CA GLU A 107 4.85 -12.44 -7.83
C GLU A 107 4.42 -11.66 -6.58
N GLU A 108 4.27 -12.31 -5.43
CA GLU A 108 4.04 -11.61 -4.15
C GLU A 108 5.35 -10.96 -3.65
N VAL A 109 5.29 -9.69 -3.29
CA VAL A 109 6.43 -8.86 -2.88
C VAL A 109 6.13 -8.07 -1.60
N LEU A 110 7.14 -7.41 -1.04
CA LEU A 110 6.99 -6.43 0.03
C LEU A 110 7.52 -5.08 -0.47
N LEU A 111 6.64 -4.21 -0.96
CA LEU A 111 6.98 -2.88 -1.45
C LEU A 111 7.68 -2.05 -0.40
N LEU A 112 7.36 -2.19 0.90
CA LEU A 112 8.08 -1.45 1.93
C LEU A 112 9.56 -1.89 2.01
N ALA A 113 9.85 -3.18 1.84
CA ALA A 113 11.22 -3.68 1.76
C ALA A 113 11.94 -3.13 0.52
N LEU A 114 11.28 -3.14 -0.64
CA LEU A 114 11.85 -2.61 -1.89
C LEU A 114 12.08 -1.09 -1.82
N THR A 115 11.05 -0.35 -1.45
CA THR A 115 11.06 1.12 -1.47
C THR A 115 11.94 1.73 -0.38
N LYS A 116 12.14 1.03 0.75
CA LYS A 116 12.98 1.50 1.87
C LYS A 116 14.30 0.75 2.02
N GLY A 117 14.56 -0.27 1.21
CA GLY A 117 15.77 -1.09 1.29
C GLY A 117 15.92 -1.79 2.65
N ILE A 118 14.81 -2.11 3.32
CA ILE A 118 14.82 -2.77 4.64
C ILE A 118 14.64 -4.29 4.49
N PRO A 119 15.12 -5.10 5.45
CA PRO A 119 14.90 -6.54 5.43
C PRO A 119 13.40 -6.90 5.42
N PRO A 120 12.98 -7.93 4.66
CA PRO A 120 11.58 -8.38 4.57
C PRO A 120 10.92 -8.65 5.92
N GLU A 121 11.68 -9.15 6.89
CA GLU A 121 11.20 -9.49 8.23
C GLU A 121 10.75 -8.25 9.02
N GLN A 122 11.25 -7.07 8.64
CA GLN A 122 10.90 -5.78 9.23
C GLN A 122 9.77 -5.07 8.47
N ALA A 123 9.42 -5.57 7.27
CA ALA A 123 8.39 -5.01 6.39
C ALA A 123 7.06 -5.78 6.47
N LYS A 124 6.82 -6.51 7.56
CA LYS A 124 5.61 -7.33 7.72
C LYS A 124 4.36 -6.47 7.82
N GLU A 125 3.32 -6.92 7.14
CA GLU A 125 1.99 -6.33 7.17
C GLU A 125 0.97 -7.32 7.74
N THR A 126 -0.09 -6.78 8.34
CA THR A 126 -1.23 -7.57 8.77
C THR A 126 -2.24 -7.60 7.63
N HIS A 127 -2.60 -8.81 7.20
CA HIS A 127 -3.55 -9.05 6.12
C HIS A 127 -4.82 -9.68 6.69
N LEU A 128 -5.98 -9.13 6.34
CA LEU A 128 -7.27 -9.62 6.81
C LEU A 128 -8.01 -10.39 5.69
N GLY A 129 -7.89 -9.91 4.46
CA GLY A 129 -8.47 -10.52 3.28
C GLY A 129 -7.67 -11.72 2.73
N PRO A 130 -8.34 -12.63 2.01
CA PRO A 130 -7.72 -13.84 1.44
C PRO A 130 -6.68 -13.54 0.34
N LEU A 131 -6.84 -12.43 -0.37
CA LEU A 131 -5.94 -11.94 -1.41
C LEU A 131 -5.20 -10.65 -1.02
N ASP A 132 -5.32 -10.22 0.24
CA ASP A 132 -4.55 -9.07 0.74
C ASP A 132 -3.06 -9.33 0.54
N GLY A 133 -2.38 -8.36 -0.06
CA GLY A 133 -0.98 -8.48 -0.41
C GLY A 133 -0.52 -7.44 -1.41
N GLN A 134 0.74 -7.55 -1.79
CA GLN A 134 1.40 -6.68 -2.74
C GLN A 134 2.04 -7.56 -3.80
N TYR A 135 1.78 -7.26 -5.06
CA TYR A 135 2.11 -8.14 -6.17
C TYR A 135 2.87 -7.36 -7.21
N ALA A 136 3.99 -7.89 -7.68
CA ALA A 136 4.69 -7.41 -8.85
C ALA A 136 4.11 -8.09 -10.10
N PHE A 137 3.89 -7.31 -11.14
CA PHE A 137 3.47 -7.76 -12.47
C PHE A 137 4.62 -7.49 -13.43
N ARG A 138 5.09 -8.52 -14.14
CA ARG A 138 6.22 -8.41 -15.07
C ARG A 138 5.75 -8.71 -16.49
N GLU A 139 5.96 -7.74 -17.37
CA GLU A 139 5.60 -7.82 -18.79
C GLU A 139 6.65 -7.05 -19.60
N ASP A 140 7.16 -7.67 -20.66
CA ASP A 140 8.14 -7.06 -21.59
C ASP A 140 9.34 -6.34 -20.93
N GLY A 141 9.77 -6.86 -19.78
CA GLY A 141 10.88 -6.32 -19.00
C GLY A 141 10.51 -5.17 -18.05
N GLY A 142 9.30 -4.63 -18.14
CA GLY A 142 8.76 -3.66 -17.18
C GLY A 142 8.17 -4.33 -15.94
N VAL A 143 8.01 -3.54 -14.86
CA VAL A 143 7.47 -4.01 -13.58
C VAL A 143 6.44 -3.03 -13.04
N GLY A 144 5.20 -3.50 -12.99
CA GLY A 144 4.09 -2.82 -12.32
C GLY A 144 3.78 -3.46 -10.98
N TYR A 145 2.91 -2.83 -10.20
CA TYR A 145 2.53 -3.35 -8.89
C TYR A 145 1.02 -3.27 -8.64
N LEU A 146 0.46 -4.28 -8.00
CA LEU A 146 -0.88 -4.26 -7.44
C LEU A 146 -0.79 -4.36 -5.91
N VAL A 147 -1.41 -3.42 -5.20
CA VAL A 147 -1.63 -3.54 -3.75
C VAL A 147 -3.11 -3.77 -3.54
N LEU A 148 -3.47 -4.85 -2.86
CA LEU A 148 -4.84 -5.18 -2.49
C LEU A 148 -4.93 -5.29 -0.96
N SER A 149 -5.91 -4.61 -0.36
CA SER A 149 -6.14 -4.67 1.08
C SER A 149 -7.61 -4.58 1.43
N TYR A 150 -8.06 -5.51 2.27
CA TYR A 150 -9.30 -5.45 3.00
C TYR A 150 -9.08 -4.80 4.37
N GLU A 151 -9.84 -3.76 4.67
CA GLU A 151 -9.89 -3.14 5.99
C GLU A 151 -11.30 -3.38 6.56
N ASP A 152 -11.38 -4.11 7.68
CA ASP A 152 -12.65 -4.26 8.38
C ASP A 152 -13.11 -2.92 9.01
N ARG A 153 -14.35 -2.88 9.49
CA ARG A 153 -14.93 -1.67 10.10
C ARG A 153 -14.07 -1.13 11.25
N GLU A 154 -13.47 -1.99 12.07
CA GLU A 154 -12.66 -1.59 13.21
C GLU A 154 -11.37 -0.93 12.74
N ALA A 155 -10.68 -1.54 11.77
CA ALA A 155 -9.48 -1.00 11.14
C ALA A 155 -9.75 0.36 10.48
N VAL A 156 -10.85 0.50 9.72
CA VAL A 156 -11.24 1.78 9.12
C VAL A 156 -11.53 2.82 10.20
N THR A 157 -12.29 2.46 11.23
CA THR A 157 -12.65 3.39 12.32
C THR A 157 -11.43 3.85 13.10
N ALA A 158 -10.47 2.96 13.36
CA ALA A 158 -9.23 3.31 14.05
C ALA A 158 -8.37 4.31 13.25
N LYS A 159 -8.38 4.19 11.92
CA LYS A 159 -7.59 5.03 11.00
C LYS A 159 -8.26 6.38 10.71
N GLU A 160 -9.55 6.36 10.41
CA GLU A 160 -10.31 7.52 9.89
C GLU A 160 -11.23 8.16 10.95
N GLY A 161 -11.32 7.58 12.15
CA GLY A 161 -12.19 8.04 13.23
C GLY A 161 -13.68 7.71 13.04
N ARG A 162 -14.04 7.06 11.93
CA ARG A 162 -15.40 6.60 11.60
C ARG A 162 -15.33 5.42 10.62
N PRO A 163 -16.38 4.59 10.52
CA PRO A 163 -16.49 3.58 9.47
C PRO A 163 -16.44 4.19 8.06
N ALA A 164 -16.15 3.37 7.06
CA ALA A 164 -16.32 3.77 5.67
C ALA A 164 -17.81 4.04 5.40
N ASP A 165 -18.09 5.10 4.65
CA ASP A 165 -19.45 5.55 4.36
C ASP A 165 -19.69 5.48 2.85
N PRO A 166 -20.61 4.62 2.37
CA PRO A 166 -20.89 4.49 0.94
C PRO A 166 -21.47 5.78 0.33
N ASP A 167 -22.05 6.68 1.13
CA ASP A 167 -22.65 7.92 0.66
C ASP A 167 -21.61 9.05 0.46
N VAL A 168 -20.38 8.87 0.95
CA VAL A 168 -19.28 9.81 0.69
C VAL A 168 -18.83 9.67 -0.77
N ASP A 169 -18.94 10.76 -1.53
CA ASP A 169 -18.40 10.84 -2.87
C ASP A 169 -16.90 11.20 -2.83
N LEU A 170 -16.07 10.31 -3.37
CA LEU A 170 -14.63 10.52 -3.47
C LEU A 170 -14.21 11.20 -4.77
N CYS A 171 -15.13 11.32 -5.73
CA CYS A 171 -14.86 11.98 -7.00
C CYS A 171 -14.84 13.50 -6.81
N PRO A 172 -13.87 14.18 -7.44
CA PRO A 172 -13.76 15.63 -7.34
C PRO A 172 -14.99 16.30 -7.95
N GLU A 173 -15.42 17.41 -7.35
CA GLU A 173 -16.44 18.24 -7.95
C GLU A 173 -15.92 18.86 -9.26
N PRO A 174 -16.80 19.15 -10.25
CA PRO A 174 -16.39 19.83 -11.47
C PRO A 174 -15.65 21.13 -11.18
N GLY A 175 -14.45 21.29 -11.74
CA GLY A 175 -13.61 22.48 -11.56
C GLY A 175 -12.68 22.44 -10.34
N GLN A 176 -12.74 21.38 -9.52
CA GLN A 176 -11.78 21.16 -8.45
C GLN A 176 -10.49 20.53 -9.02
N GLU A 177 -9.36 21.22 -8.89
CA GLU A 177 -8.06 20.67 -9.25
C GLU A 177 -7.63 19.64 -8.21
N THR A 178 -7.56 18.36 -8.61
CA THR A 178 -7.11 17.26 -7.76
C THR A 178 -6.20 16.32 -8.52
N SER A 179 -5.46 15.47 -7.81
CA SER A 179 -4.67 14.41 -8.42
C SER A 179 -5.51 13.24 -8.96
N ARG A 180 -6.83 13.22 -8.68
CA ARG A 180 -7.76 12.18 -9.13
C ARG A 180 -8.39 12.60 -10.44
N THR A 181 -8.18 11.81 -11.48
CA THR A 181 -8.71 12.02 -12.82
C THR A 181 -9.55 10.82 -13.25
N GLU A 182 -10.45 11.01 -14.21
CA GLU A 182 -11.36 9.96 -14.69
C GLU A 182 -12.06 9.20 -13.55
N CYS A 183 -12.48 9.93 -12.51
CA CYS A 183 -13.12 9.33 -11.35
C CYS A 183 -14.54 8.89 -11.71
N VAL A 184 -14.86 7.65 -11.40
CA VAL A 184 -16.17 7.05 -11.62
C VAL A 184 -16.63 6.43 -10.31
N ARG A 185 -17.81 6.87 -9.85
CA ARG A 185 -18.53 6.30 -8.71
C ARG A 185 -19.71 5.48 -9.23
N GLU A 186 -19.84 4.26 -8.72
CA GLU A 186 -20.89 3.31 -9.10
C GLU A 186 -21.53 2.72 -7.84
N ALA A 187 -22.83 2.97 -7.68
CA ALA A 187 -23.63 2.30 -6.65
C ALA A 187 -24.02 0.91 -7.15
N LEU A 188 -23.67 -0.13 -6.37
CA LEU A 188 -24.00 -1.51 -6.69
C LEU A 188 -25.40 -1.86 -6.15
N PRO A 189 -26.11 -2.83 -6.76
CA PRO A 189 -27.48 -3.17 -6.36
C PRO A 189 -27.64 -3.64 -4.91
N ASP A 190 -26.57 -4.15 -4.31
CA ASP A 190 -26.54 -4.61 -2.93
C ASP A 190 -26.25 -3.48 -1.92
N GLY A 191 -26.11 -2.23 -2.37
CA GLY A 191 -25.84 -1.07 -1.51
C GLY A 191 -24.36 -0.86 -1.19
N ARG A 192 -23.46 -1.64 -1.79
CA ARG A 192 -22.02 -1.31 -1.83
C ARG A 192 -21.79 -0.17 -2.83
N VAL A 193 -20.68 0.55 -2.67
CA VAL A 193 -20.29 1.63 -3.59
C VAL A 193 -18.85 1.43 -4.04
N LEU A 194 -18.66 1.31 -5.35
CA LEU A 194 -17.36 1.23 -5.99
C LEU A 194 -16.97 2.60 -6.52
N THR A 195 -15.76 3.06 -6.19
CA THR A 195 -15.16 4.26 -6.78
C THR A 195 -13.82 3.90 -7.40
N LEU A 196 -13.64 4.22 -8.69
CA LEU A 196 -12.40 4.01 -9.44
C LEU A 196 -11.88 5.34 -9.99
N TRP A 197 -10.58 5.60 -9.89
CA TRP A 197 -9.97 6.82 -10.43
C TRP A 197 -8.51 6.61 -10.84
N LYS A 198 -8.04 7.41 -11.79
CA LYS A 198 -6.61 7.51 -12.12
C LYS A 198 -5.92 8.53 -11.22
N SER A 199 -4.72 8.20 -10.77
CA SER A 199 -3.82 9.11 -10.06
C SER A 199 -2.54 9.26 -10.86
N ALA A 200 -2.20 10.49 -11.25
CA ALA A 200 -0.96 10.75 -12.01
C ALA A 200 0.31 10.64 -11.16
N MET A 201 0.16 10.52 -9.82
CA MET A 201 1.27 10.43 -8.85
C MET A 201 2.42 11.42 -9.14
N PRO A 202 2.13 12.73 -9.29
CA PRO A 202 3.16 13.69 -9.66
C PRO A 202 4.26 13.71 -8.60
N PHE A 203 5.52 13.59 -9.04
CA PHE A 203 6.67 13.65 -8.16
C PHE A 203 6.68 14.98 -7.39
N ARG A 204 6.66 14.90 -6.06
CA ARG A 204 6.84 16.05 -5.19
C ARG A 204 8.27 15.98 -4.67
N GLY A 205 9.10 16.96 -5.07
CA GLY A 205 10.51 16.99 -4.70
C GLY A 205 10.70 16.78 -3.19
N GLY A 206 11.58 15.84 -2.82
CA GLY A 206 11.79 15.41 -1.43
C GLY A 206 11.36 13.96 -1.16
N ASP A 207 10.62 13.33 -2.07
CA ASP A 207 10.28 11.91 -1.99
C ASP A 207 11.47 11.03 -2.44
N GLU A 208 11.81 10.02 -1.64
CA GLU A 208 12.85 9.02 -1.97
C GLU A 208 12.38 8.03 -3.05
N VAL A 209 11.08 8.02 -3.35
CA VAL A 209 10.42 7.07 -4.25
C VAL A 209 9.53 7.86 -5.20
N ARG A 210 9.76 7.72 -6.50
CA ARG A 210 8.91 8.31 -7.54
C ARG A 210 7.97 7.24 -8.08
N TRP A 211 6.70 7.31 -7.68
CA TRP A 211 5.66 6.43 -8.20
C TRP A 211 5.23 6.85 -9.60
N GLY A 212 4.99 5.87 -10.46
CA GLY A 212 4.33 6.10 -11.75
C GLY A 212 2.81 6.22 -11.62
N PRO A 213 2.11 6.47 -12.73
CA PRO A 213 0.66 6.53 -12.76
C PRO A 213 -0.02 5.31 -12.13
N GLU A 214 -1.16 5.55 -11.50
CA GLU A 214 -1.94 4.51 -10.85
C GLU A 214 -3.40 4.53 -11.28
N LEU A 215 -3.99 3.35 -11.35
CA LEU A 215 -5.42 3.15 -11.29
C LEU A 215 -5.79 2.65 -9.88
N THR A 216 -6.59 3.43 -9.17
CA THR A 216 -7.00 3.15 -7.80
C THR A 216 -8.46 2.78 -7.75
N GLY A 217 -8.82 1.86 -6.86
CA GLY A 217 -10.19 1.51 -6.56
C GLY A 217 -10.46 1.43 -5.07
N GLN A 218 -11.66 1.84 -4.67
CA GLN A 218 -12.22 1.60 -3.34
C GLN A 218 -13.61 1.02 -3.49
N LEU A 219 -13.87 -0.12 -2.83
CA LEU A 219 -15.21 -0.65 -2.66
C LEU A 219 -15.60 -0.53 -1.18
N VAL A 220 -16.57 0.35 -0.89
CA VAL A 220 -17.14 0.51 0.44
C VAL A 220 -18.26 -0.50 0.64
N GLN A 221 -18.17 -1.27 1.73
CA GLN A 221 -19.15 -2.26 2.13
C GLN A 221 -20.25 -1.63 3.00
N ARG A 222 -21.42 -2.28 3.07
CA ARG A 222 -22.56 -1.78 3.88
C ARG A 222 -22.28 -1.72 5.38
N ASP A 223 -21.39 -2.57 5.88
CA ASP A 223 -21.05 -2.65 7.30
C ASP A 223 -20.01 -1.60 7.72
N GLY A 224 -19.47 -0.86 6.75
CA GLY A 224 -18.44 0.16 6.92
C GLY A 224 -17.01 -0.37 6.86
N SER A 225 -16.82 -1.62 6.43
CA SER A 225 -15.54 -2.13 5.93
C SER A 225 -15.27 -1.66 4.49
N GLN A 226 -14.06 -1.85 4.00
CA GLN A 226 -13.70 -1.49 2.62
C GLN A 226 -12.63 -2.39 2.02
N LEU A 227 -12.66 -2.52 0.70
CA LEU A 227 -11.54 -3.01 -0.10
C LEU A 227 -10.87 -1.84 -0.80
N LEU A 228 -9.55 -1.83 -0.79
CA LEU A 228 -8.71 -0.86 -1.48
C LEU A 228 -7.80 -1.59 -2.46
N VAL A 229 -7.67 -1.06 -3.66
CA VAL A 229 -6.71 -1.54 -4.65
C VAL A 229 -5.94 -0.37 -5.27
N ARG A 230 -4.64 -0.56 -5.46
CA ARG A 230 -3.78 0.34 -6.24
C ARG A 230 -3.03 -0.47 -7.28
N SER A 231 -3.34 -0.24 -8.55
CA SER A 231 -2.62 -0.78 -9.70
C SER A 231 -1.69 0.31 -10.21
N SER A 232 -0.38 0.13 -10.09
CA SER A 232 0.65 1.11 -10.42
C SER A 232 1.50 0.63 -11.59
N THR A 233 1.89 1.54 -12.46
CA THR A 233 2.89 1.25 -13.51
C THR A 233 4.28 0.93 -12.95
N GLY A 234 4.53 1.16 -11.66
CA GLY A 234 5.83 0.93 -11.04
C GLY A 234 6.32 2.11 -10.20
N PHE A 235 7.57 2.04 -9.76
CA PHE A 235 8.23 3.16 -9.09
C PHE A 235 9.73 3.20 -9.40
N GLU A 236 10.31 4.38 -9.22
CA GLU A 236 11.75 4.61 -9.28
C GLU A 236 12.30 4.93 -7.89
N SER A 237 13.23 4.10 -7.44
CA SER A 237 14.05 4.27 -6.23
C SER A 237 15.29 3.37 -6.33
N THR A 238 16.08 3.28 -5.26
CA THR A 238 17.21 2.34 -5.19
C THR A 238 16.79 0.88 -5.19
N GLY A 239 15.51 0.57 -4.91
CA GLY A 239 14.96 -0.79 -4.91
C GLY A 239 14.09 -1.12 -6.13
N THR A 240 14.17 -0.33 -7.18
CA THR A 240 13.46 -0.59 -8.44
C THR A 240 13.88 -1.92 -9.06
N GLN A 241 12.91 -2.69 -9.54
CA GLN A 241 13.11 -4.04 -10.07
C GLN A 241 13.06 -4.11 -11.60
N GLY A 242 12.87 -2.98 -12.27
CA GLY A 242 12.80 -2.83 -13.73
C GLY A 242 12.21 -1.47 -14.13
N PRO A 243 12.17 -1.13 -15.42
CA PRO A 243 11.40 0.01 -15.92
C PRO A 243 9.93 -0.05 -15.48
N LEU A 244 9.27 1.10 -15.45
CA LEU A 244 7.81 1.15 -15.28
C LEU A 244 7.13 0.50 -16.50
N LEU A 245 5.98 -0.11 -16.29
CA LEU A 245 5.06 -0.47 -17.36
C LEU A 245 4.51 0.79 -18.03
N ASP A 246 4.09 0.66 -19.29
CA ASP A 246 3.45 1.75 -20.03
C ASP A 246 2.05 2.09 -19.46
N GLU A 247 1.34 1.06 -18.98
CA GLU A 247 0.03 1.19 -18.33
C GLU A 247 -0.02 0.39 -17.03
N PRO A 248 -0.92 0.72 -16.07
CA PRO A 248 -1.13 -0.11 -14.89
C PRO A 248 -1.46 -1.55 -15.28
N PRO A 249 -0.93 -2.55 -14.57
CA PRO A 249 -1.00 -3.98 -14.98
C PRO A 249 -2.41 -4.58 -14.97
N VAL A 250 -3.39 -3.85 -14.43
CA VAL A 250 -4.78 -4.27 -14.37
C VAL A 250 -5.65 -3.11 -14.81
N SER A 251 -6.45 -3.35 -15.85
CA SER A 251 -7.41 -2.41 -16.43
C SER A 251 -8.55 -2.07 -15.47
N ARG A 252 -9.34 -1.06 -15.82
CA ARG A 252 -10.50 -0.62 -15.03
C ARG A 252 -11.55 -1.71 -14.91
N GLU A 253 -11.82 -2.41 -16.00
CA GLU A 253 -12.78 -3.50 -16.08
C GLU A 253 -12.34 -4.69 -15.22
N GLN A 254 -11.06 -5.06 -15.30
CA GLN A 254 -10.48 -6.13 -14.49
C GLN A 254 -10.47 -5.76 -12.99
N LEU A 255 -10.10 -4.53 -12.63
CA LEU A 255 -10.17 -4.07 -11.23
C LEU A 255 -11.60 -4.08 -10.68
N LYS A 256 -12.58 -3.66 -11.48
CA LYS A 256 -13.99 -3.74 -11.11
C LYS A 256 -14.40 -5.19 -10.84
N ALA A 257 -14.05 -6.11 -11.75
CA ALA A 257 -14.36 -7.53 -11.57
C ALA A 257 -13.69 -8.10 -10.32
N LEU A 258 -12.40 -7.82 -10.11
CA LEU A 258 -11.64 -8.26 -8.94
C LEU A 258 -12.26 -7.75 -7.63
N LEU A 259 -12.53 -6.45 -7.51
CA LEU A 259 -13.04 -5.85 -6.28
C LEU A 259 -14.46 -6.29 -5.93
N THR A 260 -15.28 -6.59 -6.94
CA THR A 260 -16.68 -6.98 -6.71
C THR A 260 -16.87 -8.48 -6.55
N GLY A 261 -15.85 -9.27 -6.86
CA GLY A 261 -15.82 -10.72 -6.68
C GLY A 261 -15.83 -11.16 -5.21
N PRO A 262 -16.37 -12.35 -4.90
CA PRO A 262 -16.34 -12.89 -3.54
C PRO A 262 -14.94 -13.29 -3.07
N GLU A 263 -14.01 -13.58 -3.98
CA GLU A 263 -12.70 -14.15 -3.70
C GLU A 263 -11.76 -13.19 -2.97
N VAL A 264 -12.06 -11.90 -2.97
CA VAL A 264 -11.31 -10.85 -2.26
C VAL A 264 -11.84 -10.58 -0.85
N LEU A 265 -12.98 -11.18 -0.47
CA LEU A 265 -13.60 -10.98 0.83
C LEU A 265 -13.23 -12.11 1.79
N PRO A 266 -13.00 -11.82 3.08
CA PRO A 266 -12.87 -12.87 4.07
C PRO A 266 -14.15 -13.71 4.14
N GLU A 267 -13.99 -15.01 4.34
CA GLU A 267 -15.11 -15.88 4.66
C GLU A 267 -15.77 -15.37 5.94
N LYS A 268 -17.10 -15.28 5.95
CA LYS A 268 -17.83 -14.92 7.17
C LYS A 268 -17.50 -15.97 8.25
N PRO A 269 -17.12 -15.55 9.47
CA PRO A 269 -16.96 -16.48 10.58
C PRO A 269 -18.28 -17.20 10.92
#